data_AF-A0AAJ1Y331-F1
#
_entry.id   AF-A0AAJ1Y331-F1
#
_cell.length_a   1.000
_cell.length_b   1.000
_cell.length_c   1.000
_cell.angle_alpha   90.00
_cell.angle_beta   90.00
_cell.angle_gamma   90.00
#
_symmetry.space_group_name_H-M   'P 1'
#
loop_
_entity.id
_entity.type
_entity.pdbx_description
1 polymer ?
#
loop_
_entity_poly.entity_id
_entity_poly.type
_entity_poly.pdbx_seq_one_letter_code
_entity_poly.pdbx_strand_id
1 'polypeptide(L)'
;VERDQELIDVLTEQLVDFWKNNVIKGVEPIIDGSKATADFLKDKYSDIEETQTTLPASFDELIDQKNEMKKTKKELDVAIRKIENEIKSELGKRNASIGIT
;
A
#
# COMPACT_ATOMS: atom_id res chain seq x y z
N VAL A 1 13.20 34.23 -2.16
CA VAL A 1 13.25 33.01 -2.98
C VAL A 1 12.33 33.24 -4.15
N GLU A 2 12.85 33.11 -5.37
CA GLU A 2 12.09 33.28 -6.60
C GLU A 2 11.33 31.98 -6.91
N ARG A 3 10.15 32.09 -7.54
CA ARG A 3 9.37 30.90 -7.93
C ARG A 3 9.90 30.36 -9.25
N ASP A 4 9.99 29.05 -9.35
CA ASP A 4 10.38 28.36 -10.57
C ASP A 4 9.19 28.31 -11.54
N GLN A 5 9.23 29.13 -12.59
CA GLN A 5 8.14 29.23 -13.56
C GLN A 5 8.06 27.98 -14.46
N GLU A 6 9.19 27.34 -14.78
CA GLU A 6 9.20 26.13 -15.60
C GLU A 6 8.52 24.97 -14.87
N LEU A 7 8.80 24.82 -13.57
CA LEU A 7 8.12 23.82 -12.74
C LEU A 7 6.61 24.08 -12.64
N ILE A 8 6.21 25.34 -12.52
CA ILE A 8 4.79 25.73 -12.46
C ILE A 8 4.07 25.36 -13.76
N ASP A 9 4.68 25.63 -14.90
CA ASP A 9 4.06 25.38 -16.20
C ASP A 9 3.88 23.87 -16.44
N VAL A 10 4.90 23.05 -16.10
CA VAL A 10 4.84 21.58 -16.19
C VAL A 10 3.74 21.00 -15.28
N LEU A 11 3.66 21.45 -14.03
CA LEU A 11 2.62 20.98 -13.11
C LEU A 11 1.22 21.39 -13.57
N THR A 12 1.08 22.61 -14.10
CA THR A 12 -0.20 23.12 -14.59
C THR A 12 -0.69 22.29 -15.76
N GLU A 13 0.18 21.94 -16.71
CA GLU A 13 -0.17 21.08 -17.85
C GLU A 13 -0.69 19.72 -17.37
N GLN A 14 0.03 19.07 -16.45
CA GLN A 14 -0.36 17.77 -15.89
C GLN A 14 -1.71 17.83 -15.15
N LEU A 15 -1.96 18.89 -14.37
CA LEU A 15 -3.21 19.05 -13.63
C LEU A 15 -4.40 19.30 -14.57
N VAL A 16 -4.20 20.10 -15.62
CA VAL A 16 -5.23 20.36 -16.63
C VAL A 16 -5.57 19.09 -17.40
N ASP A 17 -4.56 18.29 -17.77
CA ASP A 17 -4.78 17.00 -18.42
C ASP A 17 -5.53 16.04 -17.50
N PHE A 18 -5.08 15.92 -16.25
CA PHE A 18 -5.74 15.09 -15.24
C PHE A 18 -7.22 15.46 -15.09
N TRP A 19 -7.53 16.76 -14.95
CA TRP A 19 -8.89 17.25 -14.79
C TRP A 19 -9.76 16.96 -16.02
N LYS A 20 -9.25 17.26 -17.23
CA LYS A 20 -10.02 17.10 -18.47
C LYS A 20 -10.22 15.63 -18.84
N ASN A 21 -9.21 14.79 -18.65
CA ASN A 21 -9.24 13.41 -19.11
C ASN A 21 -9.75 12.42 -18.07
N ASN A 22 -9.63 12.73 -16.78
CA ASN A 22 -10.10 11.82 -15.72
C ASN A 22 -11.36 12.37 -15.05
N VAL A 23 -11.29 13.58 -14.49
CA VAL A 23 -12.40 14.12 -13.67
C VAL A 23 -13.63 14.44 -14.52
N ILE A 24 -13.49 15.25 -15.58
CA ILE A 24 -14.63 15.65 -16.44
C ILE A 24 -15.24 14.44 -17.15
N LYS A 25 -14.41 13.48 -17.57
CA LYS A 25 -14.87 12.25 -18.25
C LYS A 25 -15.41 11.19 -17.28
N GLY A 26 -15.27 11.39 -15.96
CA GLY A 26 -15.70 10.42 -14.95
C GLY A 26 -14.92 9.10 -15.01
N VAL A 27 -13.64 9.14 -15.40
CA VAL A 27 -12.79 7.94 -15.40
C VAL A 27 -12.48 7.59 -13.96
N GLU A 28 -12.91 6.40 -13.53
CA GLU A 28 -12.60 5.91 -12.20
C GLU A 28 -11.08 5.73 -12.04
N PRO A 29 -10.52 6.12 -10.88
CA PRO A 29 -9.12 5.86 -10.60
C PRO A 29 -8.87 4.35 -10.56
N ILE A 30 -7.65 3.94 -10.88
CA ILE A 30 -7.24 2.55 -10.75
C ILE A 30 -7.36 2.09 -9.29
N ILE A 31 -7.78 0.85 -9.08
CA ILE A 31 -7.76 0.24 -7.76
C ILE A 31 -6.30 -0.02 -7.39
N ASP A 32 -5.79 0.77 -6.46
CA ASP A 32 -4.42 0.69 -5.98
C ASP A 32 -4.35 0.15 -4.55
N GLY A 33 -3.11 -0.03 -4.05
CA GLY A 33 -2.86 -0.44 -2.67
C GLY A 33 -2.92 0.71 -1.65
N SER A 34 -3.42 1.89 -2.02
CA SER A 34 -3.40 3.05 -1.15
C SER A 34 -4.50 3.00 -0.08
N LYS A 35 -4.25 3.70 1.04
CA LYS A 35 -5.26 3.86 2.08
C LYS A 35 -6.49 4.64 1.56
N ALA A 36 -6.28 5.62 0.69
CA ALA A 36 -7.36 6.45 0.14
C ALA A 36 -8.38 5.60 -0.65
N THR A 37 -7.89 4.70 -1.51
CA THR A 37 -8.75 3.77 -2.25
C THR A 37 -9.51 2.83 -1.30
N ALA A 38 -8.84 2.30 -0.28
CA ALA A 38 -9.47 1.43 0.71
C ALA A 38 -10.59 2.16 1.49
N ASP A 39 -10.33 3.38 1.94
CA ASP A 39 -11.30 4.19 2.69
C ASP A 39 -12.50 4.57 1.80
N PHE A 40 -12.26 4.94 0.53
CA PHE A 40 -13.31 5.24 -0.44
C PHE A 40 -14.20 4.03 -0.74
N LEU A 41 -13.62 2.86 -1.02
CA LEU A 41 -14.40 1.65 -1.30
C LEU A 41 -15.24 1.25 -0.07
N LYS A 42 -14.68 1.39 1.13
CA LYS A 42 -15.40 1.10 2.37
C LYS A 42 -16.62 2.00 2.56
N ASP A 43 -16.49 3.29 2.26
CA ASP A 43 -17.57 4.28 2.35
C ASP A 43 -18.60 4.08 1.24
N LYS A 44 -18.15 3.97 -0.02
CA LYS A 44 -19.02 3.76 -1.20
C LYS A 44 -19.91 2.52 -1.05
N TYR A 45 -19.41 1.49 -0.37
CA TYR A 45 -20.07 0.22 -0.16
C TYR A 45 -20.42 -0.01 1.32
N SER A 46 -20.69 1.03 2.11
CA SER A 46 -20.99 0.90 3.54
C SER A 46 -22.42 0.43 3.85
N ASP A 47 -23.36 0.63 2.94
CA ASP A 47 -24.80 0.42 3.13
C ASP A 47 -25.35 -0.71 2.22
N ILE A 48 -24.55 -1.76 2.02
CA ILE A 48 -24.99 -2.96 1.30
C ILE A 48 -25.59 -3.95 2.29
N GLU A 49 -26.68 -4.60 1.90
CA GLU A 49 -27.26 -5.70 2.67
C GLU A 49 -26.27 -6.87 2.80
N GLU A 50 -26.25 -7.51 3.97
CA GLU A 50 -25.47 -8.71 4.21
C GLU A 50 -26.02 -9.89 3.40
N THR A 51 -25.54 -10.00 2.16
CA THR A 51 -25.92 -11.03 1.20
C THR A 51 -24.68 -11.72 0.67
N GLN A 52 -24.84 -12.96 0.20
CA GLN A 52 -23.73 -13.77 -0.31
C GLN A 52 -23.85 -13.92 -1.82
N THR A 53 -22.71 -13.81 -2.50
CA THR A 53 -22.59 -14.10 -3.93
C THR A 53 -21.27 -14.80 -4.20
N THR A 54 -21.21 -15.53 -5.30
CA THR A 54 -19.98 -16.19 -5.77
C THR A 54 -19.16 -15.20 -6.58
N LEU A 55 -17.87 -15.07 -6.27
CA LEU A 55 -16.96 -14.29 -7.08
C LEU A 55 -16.65 -15.00 -8.41
N PRO A 56 -16.37 -14.27 -9.50
CA PRO A 56 -15.90 -14.87 -10.74
C PRO A 56 -14.64 -15.70 -10.51
N ALA A 57 -14.48 -16.82 -11.22
CA ALA A 57 -13.32 -17.70 -11.10
C ALA A 57 -11.97 -17.01 -11.38
N SER A 58 -11.97 -15.88 -12.09
CA SER A 58 -10.77 -15.04 -12.28
C SER A 58 -10.19 -14.50 -10.97
N PHE A 59 -10.95 -14.51 -9.87
CA PHE A 59 -10.48 -14.10 -8.55
C PHE A 59 -9.82 -15.23 -7.75
N ASP A 60 -9.96 -16.49 -8.15
CA ASP A 60 -9.39 -17.62 -7.40
C ASP A 60 -7.86 -17.49 -7.31
N GLU A 61 -7.21 -17.21 -8.44
CA GLU A 61 -5.76 -16.99 -8.49
C GLU A 61 -5.34 -15.78 -7.64
N LEU A 62 -6.12 -14.69 -7.66
CA LEU A 62 -5.84 -13.49 -6.85
C LEU A 62 -5.97 -13.77 -5.35
N ILE A 63 -6.94 -14.59 -4.95
CA ILE A 63 -7.15 -15.01 -3.57
C ILE A 63 -5.96 -15.86 -3.09
N ASP A 64 -5.52 -16.82 -3.92
CA ASP A 64 -4.38 -17.67 -3.61
C ASP A 64 -3.09 -16.87 -3.50
N GLN A 65 -2.82 -15.96 -4.46
CA GLN A 65 -1.69 -15.04 -4.39
C GLN A 65 -1.72 -14.19 -3.11
N LYS A 66 -2.88 -13.61 -2.76
CA LYS A 66 -3.06 -12.82 -1.52
C LYS A 66 -2.75 -13.66 -0.28
N ASN A 67 -3.18 -14.91 -0.25
CA ASN A 67 -2.97 -15.80 0.90
C ASN A 67 -1.50 -16.22 1.03
N GLU A 68 -0.83 -16.50 -0.07
CA GLU A 68 0.61 -16.80 -0.07
C GLU A 68 1.42 -15.59 0.39
N MET A 69 1.12 -14.39 -0.13
CA MET A 69 1.77 -13.15 0.33
C MET A 69 1.58 -12.92 1.84
N LYS A 70 0.40 -13.23 2.38
CA LYS A 70 0.16 -13.14 3.84
C LYS A 70 0.98 -14.16 4.63
N LYS A 71 1.17 -15.37 4.10
CA LYS A 71 2.01 -16.39 4.71
C LYS A 71 3.48 -15.97 4.69
N THR A 72 4.00 -15.57 3.54
CA THR A 72 5.37 -15.05 3.41
C THR A 72 5.62 -13.86 4.33
N LYS A 73 4.67 -12.93 4.44
CA LYS A 73 4.78 -11.80 5.38
C LYS A 73 4.98 -12.27 6.83
N LYS A 74 4.20 -13.25 7.29
CA LYS A 74 4.34 -13.81 8.64
C LYS A 74 5.70 -14.49 8.85
N GLU A 75 6.17 -15.23 7.85
CA GLU A 75 7.47 -15.89 7.89
C GLU A 75 8.61 -14.87 7.97
N LEU A 76 8.54 -13.79 7.18
CA LEU A 76 9.48 -12.67 7.24
C LEU A 76 9.44 -11.97 8.60
N ASP A 77 8.26 -11.71 9.17
CA ASP A 77 8.14 -11.12 10.52
C ASP A 77 8.82 -11.99 11.59
N VAL A 78 8.69 -13.32 11.49
CA VAL A 78 9.37 -14.25 12.40
C VAL A 78 10.89 -14.22 12.20
N ALA A 79 11.35 -14.21 10.95
CA ALA A 79 12.78 -14.15 10.62
C ALA A 79 13.41 -12.85 11.14
N ILE A 80 12.75 -11.70 10.94
CA ILE A 80 13.19 -10.40 11.46
C ILE A 80 13.31 -10.45 12.98
N ARG A 81 12.29 -10.94 13.69
CA ARG A 81 12.32 -11.06 15.16
C ARG A 81 13.44 -11.97 15.64
N LYS A 82 13.73 -13.06 14.92
CA LYS A 82 14.85 -13.95 15.25
C LYS A 82 16.17 -13.18 15.18
N ILE A 83 16.41 -12.46 14.08
CA ILE A 83 17.63 -11.65 13.90
C ILE A 83 17.71 -10.55 14.97
N GLU A 84 16.62 -9.85 15.26
CA GLU A 84 16.58 -8.84 16.32
C GLU A 84 16.95 -9.42 17.69
N ASN A 85 16.47 -10.64 18.00
CA ASN A 85 16.80 -11.32 19.25
C ASN A 85 18.26 -11.79 19.30
N GLU A 86 18.81 -12.24 18.16
CA GLU A 86 20.24 -12.57 18.05
C GLU A 86 21.11 -11.32 18.30
N ILE A 87 20.76 -10.19 17.69
CA ILE A 87 21.43 -8.89 17.92
C ILE A 87 21.35 -8.49 19.40
N LYS A 88 20.15 -8.54 20.00
CA LYS A 88 19.95 -8.21 21.43
C LYS A 88 20.77 -9.12 22.35
N SER A 89 20.86 -10.41 22.02
CA SER A 89 21.64 -11.39 22.78
C SER A 89 23.14 -11.06 22.75
N GLU A 90 23.68 -10.77 21.57
CA GLU A 90 25.09 -10.40 21.42
C GLU A 90 25.45 -9.07 22.09
N LEU A 91 24.57 -8.08 22.01
CA LEU A 91 24.73 -6.81 22.72
C LEU A 91 24.70 -7.00 24.24
N GLY A 92 23.74 -7.80 24.73
CA GLY A 92 23.62 -8.14 26.15
C GLY A 92 24.86 -8.82 26.72
N LYS A 93 25.45 -9.78 25.99
CA LYS A 93 26.72 -10.43 26.39
C LYS A 93 27.90 -9.46 26.51
N ARG A 94 27.83 -8.32 25.81
CA ARG A 94 28.87 -7.30 25.76
C ARG A 94 28.58 -6.10 26.68
N ASN A 95 27.48 -6.13 27.45
CA ASN A 95 26.98 -4.98 28.22
C ASN A 95 26.88 -3.70 27.36
N ALA A 96 26.52 -3.85 26.09
CA ALA A 96 26.39 -2.75 25.13
C ALA A 96 24.92 -2.56 24.74
N SER A 97 24.53 -1.33 24.44
CA SER A 97 23.18 -1.00 23.98
C SER A 97 23.11 -0.70 22.47
N ILE A 98 24.25 -0.42 21.85
CA ILE A 98 24.36 -0.04 20.44
C ILE A 98 25.43 -0.91 19.79
N GLY A 99 25.08 -1.56 18.69
CA GLY A 99 26.02 -2.26 17.81
C GLY A 99 26.47 -1.33 16.69
N ILE A 100 27.77 -1.31 16.42
CA ILE A 100 28.36 -0.66 15.25
C ILE A 100 28.89 -1.79 14.37
N THR A 101 28.57 -1.75 13.08
CA THR A 101 28.96 -2.77 12.08
C THR A 101 29.91 -2.15 11.08
#